data_AF-A0A661CIV3-F1
#
_entry.id   AF-A0A661CIV3-F1
#
_cell.length_a   1.000
_cell.length_b   1.000
_cell.length_c   1.000
_cell.angle_alpha   90.00
_cell.angle_beta   90.00
_cell.angle_gamma   90.00
#
_symmetry.space_group_name_H-M   'P 1'
#
loop_
_entity.id
_entity.type
_entity.pdbx_description
1 polymer ?
#
loop_
_entity_poly.entity_id
_entity_poly.type
_entity_poly.pdbx_seq_one_letter_code
_entity_poly.pdbx_strand_id
1 'polypeptide(L)'
;PDAMRVVGTLGQVLGPRGLMPNPKVGTVTPNVAEAVKNAKSGQVRYRTDKAGIIHCPIGNAGFEVEALQQNLVALIDDLNKLKPSSAKGIYLKKISVSSTMGAGITLDKSFLD
;
A
#
# COMPACT_ATOMS: atom_id res chain seq x y z
N PRO A 1 13.10 21.45 -1.82
CA PRO A 1 12.38 20.80 -0.71
C PRO A 1 12.32 21.75 0.49
N ASP A 2 11.69 22.90 0.26
CA ASP A 2 11.99 24.09 1.06
C ASP A 2 11.00 24.23 2.22
N ALA A 3 9.80 23.68 2.03
CA ALA A 3 8.75 23.61 3.05
C ALA A 3 9.04 22.59 4.17
N MET A 4 9.91 21.58 3.94
CA MET A 4 10.19 20.53 4.94
C MET A 4 10.85 21.06 6.22
N ARG A 5 11.63 22.16 6.11
CA ARG A 5 12.26 22.81 7.26
C ARG A 5 11.21 23.38 8.23
N VAL A 6 10.08 23.87 7.71
CA VAL A 6 8.97 24.42 8.49
C VAL A 6 8.03 23.31 8.98
N VAL A 7 7.80 22.27 8.16
CA VAL A 7 6.93 21.14 8.54
C VAL A 7 7.48 20.33 9.72
N GLY A 8 8.80 20.34 9.94
CA GLY A 8 9.43 19.71 11.10
C GLY A 8 8.97 20.26 12.46
N THR A 9 8.65 21.57 12.54
CA THR A 9 8.17 22.18 13.80
C THR A 9 6.72 21.77 14.13
N LEU A 10 5.94 21.39 13.11
CA LEU A 10 4.57 20.89 13.24
C LEU A 10 4.50 19.37 13.53
N GLY A 11 5.65 18.73 13.75
CA GLY A 11 5.76 17.28 13.97
C GLY A 11 4.94 16.77 15.16
N GLN A 12 4.77 17.57 16.22
CA GLN A 12 3.97 17.17 17.39
C GLN A 12 2.48 16.96 17.06
N VAL A 13 1.94 17.68 16.08
CA VAL A 13 0.52 17.59 15.68
C VAL A 13 0.34 16.62 14.51
N LEU A 14 1.24 16.69 13.52
CA LEU A 14 1.15 15.87 12.30
C LEU A 14 1.60 14.42 12.52
N GLY A 15 2.49 14.17 13.49
CA GLY A 15 2.97 12.85 13.88
C GLY A 15 1.85 11.91 14.34
N PRO A 16 1.10 12.21 15.42
CA PRO A 16 0.05 11.33 15.93
C PRO A 16 -1.11 11.13 14.95
N ARG A 17 -1.34 12.07 14.03
CA ARG A 17 -2.36 11.96 12.98
C ARG A 17 -1.89 11.21 11.72
N GLY A 18 -0.62 10.83 11.64
CA GLY A 18 -0.05 10.17 10.45
C GLY A 18 -0.07 11.01 9.17
N LEU A 19 -0.25 12.33 9.30
CA LEU A 19 -0.32 13.28 8.19
C LEU A 19 1.04 13.86 7.80
N MET A 20 2.10 13.42 8.47
CA MET A 20 3.46 13.88 8.20
C MET A 20 3.87 13.51 6.75
N PRO A 21 4.26 14.49 5.91
CA PRO A 21 4.77 14.22 4.57
C PRO A 21 6.03 13.33 4.63
N ASN A 22 6.08 12.31 3.77
CA ASN A 22 7.15 11.31 3.79
C ASN A 22 7.72 11.15 2.37
N PRO A 23 9.03 11.35 2.16
CA PRO A 23 9.69 11.14 0.87
C PRO A 23 9.50 9.73 0.31
N LYS A 24 9.43 8.70 1.18
CA LYS A 24 9.19 7.31 0.74
C LYS A 24 7.83 7.10 0.09
N VAL A 25 6.89 8.00 0.36
CA VAL A 25 5.51 7.94 -0.14
C VAL A 25 5.35 8.84 -1.36
N GLY A 26 6.43 9.50 -1.83
CA GLY A 26 6.37 10.42 -2.98
C GLY A 26 5.60 11.71 -2.72
N THR A 27 5.13 11.94 -1.48
CA THR A 27 4.42 13.17 -1.07
C THR A 27 5.36 14.35 -0.89
N VAL A 28 6.67 14.10 -0.89
CA VAL A 28 7.73 15.11 -0.91
C VAL A 28 8.51 14.93 -2.21
N THR A 29 7.99 15.50 -3.29
CA THR A 29 8.59 15.45 -4.62
C THR A 29 8.60 16.86 -5.24
N PRO A 30 9.53 17.14 -6.17
CA PRO A 30 9.52 18.40 -6.91
C PRO A 30 8.32 18.50 -7.87
N ASN A 31 7.74 17.37 -8.29
CA ASN A 31 6.58 17.32 -9.18
C ASN A 31 5.26 17.22 -8.39
N VAL A 32 4.74 18.36 -7.96
CA VAL A 32 3.52 18.45 -7.13
C VAL A 32 2.26 18.04 -7.90
N ALA A 33 2.22 18.30 -9.22
CA ALA A 33 1.02 18.05 -10.03
C ALA A 33 0.70 16.55 -10.14
N GLU A 34 1.73 15.72 -10.38
CA GLU A 34 1.59 14.26 -10.41
C GLU A 34 1.27 13.69 -9.03
N ALA A 35 1.93 14.18 -7.99
CA ALA A 35 1.68 13.74 -6.61
C ALA A 35 0.22 13.98 -6.19
N VAL A 36 -0.37 15.12 -6.58
CA VAL A 36 -1.78 15.43 -6.30
C VAL A 36 -2.73 14.54 -7.11
N LYS A 37 -2.43 14.26 -8.40
CA LYS A 37 -3.23 13.35 -9.22
C LYS A 37 -3.26 11.93 -8.63
N ASN A 38 -2.09 11.41 -8.27
CA ASN A 38 -1.96 10.07 -7.69
C ASN A 38 -2.61 9.97 -6.31
N ALA A 39 -2.53 11.03 -5.50
CA ALA A 39 -3.23 11.07 -4.23
C ALA A 39 -4.76 11.09 -4.40
N LYS A 40 -5.27 11.82 -5.40
CA LYS A 40 -6.71 11.88 -5.71
C LYS A 40 -7.25 10.60 -6.33
N SER A 41 -6.43 9.85 -7.07
CA SER A 41 -6.83 8.57 -7.66
C SER A 41 -6.98 7.43 -6.65
N GLY A 42 -6.85 7.70 -5.35
CA GLY A 42 -7.07 6.71 -4.30
C GLY A 42 -5.89 5.77 -4.06
N GLN A 43 -4.66 6.24 -4.27
CA GLN A 43 -3.46 5.44 -4.06
C GLN A 43 -3.43 4.78 -2.67
N VAL A 44 -3.43 3.45 -2.67
CA VAL A 44 -3.35 2.66 -1.43
C VAL A 44 -1.90 2.50 -1.00
N ARG A 45 -1.67 2.61 0.31
CA ARG A 45 -0.35 2.50 0.92
C ARG A 45 -0.28 1.21 1.73
N TYR A 46 0.78 0.45 1.52
CA TYR A 46 1.08 -0.73 2.30
C TYR A 46 2.49 -0.65 2.88
N ARG A 47 2.65 -1.21 4.07
CA ARG A 47 3.93 -1.32 4.77
C ARG A 47 4.03 -2.71 5.36
N THR A 48 5.23 -3.25 5.41
CA THR A 48 5.53 -4.49 6.12
C THR A 48 5.45 -4.27 7.62
N ASP A 49 4.73 -5.15 8.32
CA ASP A 49 4.82 -5.24 9.77
C ASP A 49 6.14 -5.91 10.21
N LYS A 50 6.46 -5.88 11.50
CA LYS A 50 7.64 -6.53 12.09
C LYS A 50 7.69 -8.03 11.80
N ALA A 51 6.52 -8.67 11.65
CA ALA A 51 6.40 -10.07 11.27
C ALA A 51 6.63 -10.34 9.77
N GLY A 52 6.89 -9.31 8.95
CA GLY A 52 7.06 -9.43 7.50
C GLY A 52 5.75 -9.66 6.73
N ILE A 53 4.60 -9.39 7.36
CA ILE A 53 3.27 -9.47 6.74
C ILE A 53 2.92 -8.10 6.15
N ILE A 54 2.30 -8.10 4.98
CA ILE A 54 1.80 -6.89 4.31
C ILE A 54 0.29 -6.86 4.47
N HIS A 55 -0.21 -5.76 5.04
CA HIS A 55 -1.63 -5.47 5.16
C HIS A 55 -1.98 -4.35 4.17
N CYS A 56 -2.95 -4.60 3.30
CA CYS A 56 -3.36 -3.64 2.29
C CYS A 56 -4.88 -3.72 2.06
N PRO A 57 -5.63 -2.61 2.14
CA PRO A 57 -7.03 -2.59 1.76
C PRO A 57 -7.18 -2.60 0.23
N ILE A 58 -7.88 -3.59 -0.32
CA ILE A 58 -8.09 -3.75 -1.77
C ILE A 58 -9.33 -2.96 -2.26
N GLY A 59 -10.27 -2.66 -1.36
CA GLY A 59 -11.47 -1.90 -1.66
C GLY A 59 -12.52 -1.98 -0.55
N ASN A 60 -13.71 -1.47 -0.84
CA ASN A 60 -14.89 -1.55 0.03
C ASN A 60 -15.87 -2.62 -0.46
N ALA A 61 -16.76 -3.07 0.42
CA ALA A 61 -17.77 -4.07 0.10
C ALA A 61 -18.77 -3.64 -1.00
N GLY A 62 -18.88 -2.33 -1.26
CA GLY A 62 -19.74 -1.78 -2.32
C GLY A 62 -19.08 -1.70 -3.70
N PHE A 63 -17.85 -2.20 -3.88
CA PHE A 63 -17.21 -2.26 -5.19
C PHE A 63 -17.68 -3.48 -5.97
N GLU A 64 -17.67 -3.37 -7.30
CA GLU A 64 -17.92 -4.51 -8.17
C GLU A 64 -16.81 -5.57 -8.02
N VAL A 65 -17.19 -6.83 -8.21
CA VAL A 65 -16.29 -7.98 -8.04
C VAL A 65 -15.09 -7.89 -9.00
N GLU A 66 -15.31 -7.42 -10.23
CA GLU A 66 -14.25 -7.25 -11.23
C GLU A 66 -13.21 -6.21 -10.79
N ALA A 67 -13.66 -5.08 -10.22
CA ALA A 67 -12.77 -4.03 -9.72
C ALA A 67 -11.92 -4.54 -8.53
N LEU A 68 -12.52 -5.35 -7.63
CA LEU A 68 -11.80 -5.96 -6.52
C LEU A 68 -10.74 -6.97 -7.02
N GLN A 69 -11.06 -7.75 -8.05
CA GLN A 69 -10.13 -8.68 -8.67
C GLN A 69 -8.96 -7.95 -9.35
N GLN A 70 -9.24 -6.89 -10.11
CA GLN A 70 -8.21 -6.07 -10.76
C GLN A 70 -7.26 -5.42 -9.75
N ASN A 71 -7.79 -4.89 -8.64
CA ASN A 71 -6.97 -4.31 -7.57
C ASN A 71 -6.08 -5.37 -6.90
N LEU A 72 -6.58 -6.59 -6.73
CA LEU A 72 -5.82 -7.70 -6.15
C LEU A 72 -4.67 -8.13 -7.07
N VAL A 73 -4.92 -8.25 -8.38
CA VAL A 73 -3.87 -8.59 -9.38
C VAL A 73 -2.81 -7.49 -9.44
N ALA A 74 -3.23 -6.22 -9.52
CA ALA A 74 -2.30 -5.09 -9.55
C ALA A 74 -1.38 -5.05 -8.31
N LEU A 75 -1.94 -5.34 -7.13
CA LEU A 75 -1.16 -5.40 -5.89
C LEU A 75 -0.09 -6.49 -5.94
N ILE A 76 -0.44 -7.66 -6.45
CA ILE A 76 0.46 -8.81 -6.54
C ILE A 76 1.58 -8.52 -7.55
N ASP A 77 1.25 -7.95 -8.70
CA ASP A 77 2.24 -7.57 -9.71
C ASP A 77 3.26 -6.58 -9.15
N ASP A 78 2.79 -5.61 -8.37
CA ASP A 78 3.67 -4.66 -7.69
C ASP A 78 4.54 -5.33 -6.62
N LEU A 79 4.02 -6.30 -5.87
CA LEU A 79 4.82 -7.08 -4.92
C LEU A 79 5.89 -7.91 -5.63
N ASN A 80 5.57 -8.52 -6.77
CA ASN A 80 6.53 -9.29 -7.55
C ASN A 80 7.66 -8.40 -8.10
N LYS A 81 7.34 -7.18 -8.54
CA LYS A 81 8.35 -6.18 -8.96
C LYS A 81 9.23 -5.70 -7.81
N LEU A 82 8.67 -5.58 -6.61
CA LEU A 82 9.39 -5.15 -5.40
C LEU A 82 10.21 -6.26 -4.74
N LYS A 83 10.16 -7.50 -5.25
CA LYS A 83 10.92 -8.63 -4.72
C LYS A 83 12.43 -8.30 -4.71
N PRO A 84 13.06 -8.22 -3.53
CA PRO A 84 14.50 -7.96 -3.45
C PRO A 84 15.28 -9.18 -3.96
N SER A 85 16.39 -8.93 -4.65
CA SER A 85 17.27 -9.98 -5.21
C SER A 85 17.86 -10.92 -4.17
N SER A 86 17.90 -10.50 -2.89
CA SER A 86 18.36 -11.30 -1.76
C SER A 86 17.31 -12.29 -1.23
N ALA A 87 16.03 -12.16 -1.63
CA ALA A 87 14.98 -13.06 -1.17
C ALA A 87 15.08 -14.42 -1.88
N LYS A 88 15.50 -15.44 -1.13
CA LYS A 88 15.57 -16.83 -1.59
C LYS A 88 14.24 -17.56 -1.34
N GLY A 89 13.81 -18.38 -2.30
CA GLY A 89 12.61 -19.22 -2.20
C GLY A 89 11.30 -18.52 -2.60
N ILE A 90 10.19 -19.07 -2.10
CA ILE A 90 8.83 -18.60 -2.41
C ILE A 90 8.58 -17.27 -1.68
N TYR A 91 8.43 -16.19 -2.45
CA TYR A 91 8.22 -14.84 -1.91
C TYR A 91 6.81 -14.67 -1.31
N LEU A 92 5.78 -15.19 -1.98
CA LEU A 92 4.39 -15.15 -1.53
C LEU A 92 3.96 -16.48 -0.89
N LYS A 93 3.91 -16.51 0.46
CA LYS A 93 3.59 -17.75 1.21
C LYS A 93 2.10 -18.02 1.37
N LYS A 94 1.30 -17.00 1.63
CA LYS A 94 -0.15 -17.13 1.87
C LYS A 94 -0.82 -15.82 1.48
N ILE A 95 -1.95 -15.91 0.79
CA ILE A 95 -2.81 -14.77 0.50
C ILE A 95 -4.13 -15.04 1.20
N SER A 96 -4.59 -14.09 2.00
CA SER A 96 -5.85 -14.18 2.71
C SER A 96 -6.61 -12.88 2.57
N VAL A 97 -7.86 -12.98 2.14
CA VAL A 97 -8.78 -11.86 2.03
C VAL A 97 -9.79 -11.96 3.16
N SER A 98 -9.99 -10.86 3.87
CA SER A 98 -10.96 -10.76 4.96
C SER A 98 -11.63 -9.40 4.92
N SER A 99 -12.93 -9.37 5.20
CA SER A 99 -13.61 -8.11 5.54
C SER A 99 -13.29 -7.68 6.96
N THR A 100 -13.49 -6.39 7.30
CA THR A 100 -13.15 -5.81 8.60
C THR A 100 -13.73 -6.57 9.80
N MET A 101 -14.95 -7.12 9.65
CA MET A 101 -15.67 -7.84 10.72
C MET A 101 -16.02 -9.28 10.34
N GLY A 102 -15.40 -9.84 9.30
CA GLY A 102 -15.77 -11.16 8.78
C GLY A 102 -14.61 -12.15 8.79
N ALA A 103 -14.93 -13.43 8.56
CA ALA A 103 -13.95 -14.48 8.49
C ALA A 103 -12.98 -14.26 7.32
N GLY A 104 -11.70 -14.58 7.53
CA GLY A 104 -10.68 -14.54 6.49
C GLY A 104 -10.71 -15.82 5.66
N ILE A 105 -10.80 -15.67 4.33
CA ILE A 105 -10.72 -16.77 3.38
C ILE A 105 -9.33 -16.78 2.77
N THR A 106 -8.71 -17.95 2.73
CA THR A 106 -7.43 -18.16 2.07
C THR A 106 -7.65 -18.35 0.59
N LEU A 107 -7.00 -17.52 -0.22
CA LEU A 107 -7.03 -17.68 -1.67
C LEU A 107 -5.99 -18.70 -2.10
N ASP A 108 -6.36 -19.49 -3.11
CA ASP A 108 -5.44 -20.42 -3.72
C ASP A 108 -4.45 -19.67 -4.61
N LYS A 109 -3.21 -20.16 -4.66
CA LYS A 109 -2.11 -19.50 -5.40
C LYS A 109 -2.11 -19.83 -6.88
N SER A 110 -2.95 -20.76 -7.32
CA SER A 110 -3.10 -21.19 -8.70
C SER A 110 -3.51 -20.06 -9.65
N PHE A 111 -4.02 -18.94 -9.13
CA PHE A 111 -4.38 -17.76 -9.91
C PHE A 111 -3.19 -16.83 -10.24
N LEU A 112 -1.96 -17.18 -9.83
CA LEU A 112 -0.77 -16.34 -9.92
C LEU A 112 0.22 -16.71 -11.04
N ASP A 113 -0.07 -17.78 -11.79
CA ASP A 113 0.72 -18.22 -12.94
C ASP A 113 0.20 -17.61 -14.25
#